data_AF-A0A914XAG6-F1
#
_entry.id   AF-A0A914XAG6-F1
#
_cell.length_a   1.000
_cell.length_b   1.000
_cell.length_c   1.000
_cell.angle_alpha   90.00
_cell.angle_beta   90.00
_cell.angle_gamma   90.00
#
_symmetry.space_group_name_H-M   'P 1'
#
loop_
_entity.id
_entity.type
_entity.pdbx_description
1 polymer ?
#
loop_
_entity_poly.entity_id
_entity_poly.type
_entity_poly.pdbx_seq_one_letter_code
_entity_poly.pdbx_strand_id
1 'polypeptide(L)'
;MLLRLSEITRWMGVSVFELWLHSVGLLMSLVLLVVKRETNIPVSFWLVFAPLFAASAFNFYFVLVVFVRMVFEERSFKIPSIRAAVACFGLLMIVVFEVLLCWKLNDADIGFPSLRASYGVVFAPIWVLMACLCVRACQLT
;
A
#
# COMPACT_ATOMS: atom_id res chain seq x y z
N MET A 1 -17.51 -20.37 -1.02
CA MET A 1 -17.45 -19.83 0.35
C MET A 1 -16.79 -18.46 0.29
N LEU A 2 -17.49 -17.39 0.68
CA LEU A 2 -16.84 -16.10 0.90
C LEU A 2 -16.00 -16.21 2.17
N LEU A 3 -14.70 -15.95 2.07
CA LEU A 3 -13.81 -15.89 3.22
C LEU A 3 -14.35 -14.86 4.23
N ARG A 4 -14.44 -15.23 5.50
CA ARG A 4 -14.89 -14.29 6.55
C ARG A 4 -13.85 -13.19 6.71
N LEU A 5 -14.30 -11.95 6.94
CA LEU A 5 -13.41 -10.79 7.12
C LEU A 5 -12.36 -11.04 8.22
N SER A 6 -12.73 -11.74 9.28
CA SER A 6 -11.84 -12.15 10.38
C SER A 6 -10.72 -13.11 9.95
N GLU A 7 -10.96 -13.90 8.91
CA GLU A 7 -10.02 -14.90 8.40
C GLU A 7 -9.00 -14.24 7.47
N ILE A 8 -9.48 -13.30 6.64
CA ILE A 8 -8.66 -12.47 5.76
C ILE A 8 -7.70 -11.57 6.57
N THR A 9 -8.20 -10.92 7.63
CA THR A 9 -7.36 -10.07 8.48
C THR A 9 -6.35 -10.87 9.28
N ARG A 10 -6.72 -12.08 9.74
CA ARG A 10 -5.80 -13.02 10.38
C ARG A 10 -4.68 -13.46 9.45
N TRP A 11 -4.99 -13.74 8.18
CA TRP A 11 -4.00 -14.18 7.19
C TRP A 11 -3.07 -13.05 6.74
N MET A 12 -3.60 -11.85 6.52
CA MET A 12 -2.78 -10.70 6.13
C MET A 12 -1.96 -10.13 7.31
N GLY A 13 -2.43 -10.32 8.55
CA GLY A 13 -1.83 -9.67 9.72
C GLY A 13 -2.03 -8.15 9.72
N VAL A 14 -3.06 -7.68 9.01
CA VAL A 14 -3.41 -6.28 8.77
C VAL A 14 -4.74 -6.00 9.44
N SER A 15 -4.91 -4.81 10.01
CA SER A 15 -6.16 -4.45 10.68
C SER A 15 -7.29 -4.20 9.68
N VAL A 16 -8.54 -4.38 10.13
CA VAL A 16 -9.73 -4.03 9.31
C VAL A 16 -9.71 -2.55 8.92
N PHE A 17 -9.20 -1.69 9.81
CA PHE A 17 -9.08 -0.26 9.57
C PHE A 17 -8.11 0.04 8.43
N GLU A 18 -6.94 -0.59 8.42
CA GLU A 18 -5.93 -0.43 7.36
C GLU A 18 -6.48 -0.87 6.00
N LEU A 19 -7.20 -1.99 5.96
CA LEU A 19 -7.82 -2.50 4.73
C LEU A 19 -8.90 -1.55 4.21
N TRP A 20 -9.74 -1.04 5.12
CA TRP A 20 -10.81 -0.11 4.78
C TRP A 20 -10.25 1.22 4.26
N LEU A 21 -9.24 1.76 4.93
CA LEU A 21 -8.59 3.02 4.56
C LEU A 21 -7.94 2.95 3.17
N HIS A 22 -7.22 1.87 2.88
CA HIS A 22 -6.63 1.63 1.56
C HIS A 22 -7.69 1.41 0.48
N SER A 23 -8.79 0.72 0.82
CA SER A 23 -9.91 0.53 -0.12
C SER A 23 -10.59 1.85 -0.51
N VAL A 24 -10.81 2.74 0.47
CA VAL A 24 -11.37 4.08 0.23
C VAL A 24 -10.42 4.94 -0.59
N GLY A 25 -9.12 4.95 -0.25
CA GLY A 25 -8.09 5.67 -1.00
C GLY A 25 -7.99 5.20 -2.46
N LEU A 26 -8.11 3.89 -2.69
CA LEU A 26 -8.10 3.29 -4.03
C LEU A 26 -9.37 3.66 -4.82
N LEU A 27 -10.54 3.62 -4.21
CA LEU A 27 -11.78 4.05 -4.87
C LEU A 27 -11.73 5.53 -5.26
N MET A 28 -11.28 6.41 -4.37
CA MET A 28 -11.14 7.84 -4.67
C MET A 28 -10.15 8.10 -5.80
N SER A 29 -9.00 7.43 -5.79
CA SER A 29 -7.99 7.59 -6.85
C SER A 29 -8.47 7.04 -8.20
N LEU A 30 -9.23 5.95 -8.22
CA LEU A 30 -9.87 5.43 -9.44
C LEU A 30 -10.88 6.43 -10.03
N VAL A 31 -11.73 7.02 -9.19
CA VAL A 31 -12.70 8.04 -9.65
C VAL A 31 -11.96 9.23 -10.25
N LEU A 32 -10.93 9.75 -9.58
CA LEU A 32 -10.10 10.84 -10.08
C LEU A 32 -9.38 10.48 -11.39
N LEU A 33 -8.90 9.24 -11.52
CA LEU A 33 -8.23 8.76 -12.72
C LEU A 33 -9.17 8.71 -13.93
N VAL A 34 -10.39 8.21 -13.74
CA VAL A 34 -11.43 8.20 -14.78
C VAL A 34 -11.78 9.64 -15.18
N VAL A 35 -12.00 10.52 -14.19
CA VAL A 35 -12.29 11.94 -14.45
C VAL A 35 -11.16 12.57 -15.27
N LYS A 36 -9.90 12.42 -14.87
CA LYS A 36 -8.75 12.96 -15.62
C LYS A 36 -8.74 12.48 -17.07
N ARG A 37 -9.00 11.19 -17.30
CA ARG A 37 -8.98 10.58 -18.64
C ARG A 37 -10.10 11.10 -19.54
N GLU A 38 -11.31 11.24 -19.02
CA GLU A 38 -12.48 11.67 -19.79
C GLU A 38 -12.49 13.19 -20.04
N THR A 39 -12.00 13.98 -19.07
CA THR A 39 -12.08 15.45 -19.14
C THR A 39 -10.80 16.12 -19.65
N ASN A 40 -9.71 15.36 -19.89
CA ASN A 40 -8.40 15.85 -20.33
C ASN A 40 -7.87 17.06 -19.52
N ILE A 41 -8.20 17.12 -18.22
CA ILE A 41 -7.72 18.21 -17.36
C ILE A 41 -6.21 18.02 -17.17
N PRO A 42 -5.39 19.10 -17.26
CA PRO A 42 -3.94 19.05 -17.06
C PRO A 42 -3.56 18.90 -15.57
N VAL A 43 -4.18 17.95 -14.86
CA VAL A 43 -3.83 17.61 -13.49
C VAL A 43 -2.69 16.60 -13.49
N SER A 44 -1.69 16.83 -12.65
CA SER A 44 -0.59 15.87 -12.47
C SER A 44 -1.09 14.55 -11.87
N PHE A 45 -0.55 13.42 -12.31
CA PHE A 45 -0.90 12.10 -11.76
C PHE A 45 -0.61 11.99 -10.26
N TRP A 46 0.36 12.76 -9.76
CA TRP A 46 0.64 12.88 -8.32
C TRP A 46 -0.57 13.34 -7.52
N LEU A 47 -1.41 14.23 -8.07
CA LEU A 47 -2.63 14.69 -7.41
C LEU A 47 -3.77 13.67 -7.55
N VAL A 48 -3.84 12.96 -8.67
CA VAL A 48 -4.83 11.88 -8.89
C VAL A 48 -4.65 10.75 -7.87
N PHE A 49 -3.40 10.40 -7.55
CA PHE A 49 -3.07 9.39 -6.55
C PHE A 49 -2.92 9.94 -5.12
N ALA A 50 -3.10 11.25 -4.90
CA ALA A 50 -2.98 11.86 -3.57
C ALA A 50 -3.87 11.22 -2.48
N PRO A 51 -5.12 10.79 -2.75
CA PRO A 51 -5.93 10.10 -1.74
C PRO A 51 -5.32 8.78 -1.27
N LEU A 52 -4.60 8.09 -2.15
CA LEU A 52 -3.93 6.82 -1.84
C LEU A 52 -2.66 7.06 -1.01
N PHE A 53 -1.87 8.08 -1.36
CA PHE A 53 -0.74 8.52 -0.53
C PHE A 53 -1.18 8.99 0.86
N ALA A 54 -2.31 9.68 0.96
CA ALA A 54 -2.89 10.09 2.23
C ALA A 54 -3.30 8.87 3.08
N ALA A 55 -3.93 7.86 2.48
CA ALA A 55 -4.25 6.59 3.14
C ALA A 55 -2.98 5.90 3.67
N SER A 56 -1.92 5.82 2.86
CA SER A 56 -0.61 5.29 3.26
C SER A 56 0.02 6.08 4.42
N ALA A 57 -0.08 7.42 4.42
CA ALA A 57 0.44 8.26 5.50
C ALA A 57 -0.32 8.08 6.83
N PHE A 58 -1.65 8.02 6.78
CA PHE A 58 -2.49 7.74 7.95
C PHE A 58 -2.22 6.35 8.52
N ASN A 59 -1.98 5.36 7.64
CA ASN A 59 -1.62 4.01 8.06
C ASN A 59 -0.24 3.98 8.74
N PHE A 60 0.76 4.66 8.18
CA PHE A 60 2.06 4.80 8.83
C PHE A 60 1.96 5.45 10.22
N TYR A 61 1.15 6.51 10.36
CA TYR A 61 0.88 7.13 11.66
C TYR A 61 0.26 6.14 12.65
N PHE A 62 -0.70 5.31 12.21
CA PHE A 62 -1.31 4.28 13.05
C PHE A 62 -0.29 3.25 13.53
N VAL A 63 0.58 2.75 12.65
CA VAL A 63 1.67 1.83 13.00
C VAL A 63 2.61 2.45 14.04
N LEU A 64 2.97 3.73 13.90
CA LEU A 64 3.77 4.45 14.89
C LEU A 64 3.09 4.53 16.26
N VAL A 65 1.79 4.86 16.30
CA VAL A 65 1.04 4.94 17.57
C VAL A 65 0.98 3.57 18.26
N VAL A 66 0.74 2.50 17.49
CA VAL A 66 0.72 1.13 18.02
C VAL A 66 2.11 0.73 18.53
N PHE A 67 3.18 1.06 17.80
CA PHE A 67 4.55 0.80 18.21
C PHE A 67 4.88 1.49 19.55
N VAL A 68 4.54 2.77 19.69
CA VAL A 68 4.75 3.52 20.94
C VAL A 68 4.01 2.85 22.10
N ARG A 69 2.73 2.50 21.93
CA ARG A 69 1.95 1.83 22.99
C ARG A 69 2.57 0.50 23.42
N MET A 70 2.98 -0.35 22.47
CA MET A 70 3.58 -1.64 22.80
C MET A 70 4.91 -1.49 23.55
N VAL A 71 5.74 -0.51 23.19
CA VAL A 71 7.00 -0.22 23.90
C VAL A 71 6.74 0.17 25.36
N PHE A 72 5.70 0.97 25.62
CA PHE A 72 5.34 1.37 26.98
C PHE A 72 4.74 0.22 27.82
N GLU A 73 3.94 -0.66 27.22
CA GLU A 73 3.28 -1.77 27.93
C GLU A 73 4.23 -2.95 28.22
N GLU A 74 5.02 -3.40 27.24
CA GLU A 74 5.79 -4.64 27.37
C GLU A 74 7.15 -4.48 28.08
N ARG A 75 7.61 -3.24 28.33
CA ARG A 75 8.98 -2.89 28.82
C ARG A 75 10.13 -3.58 28.06
N SER A 76 9.85 -4.21 26.93
CA SER A 76 10.79 -4.99 26.12
C SER A 76 10.72 -4.51 24.68
N PHE A 77 11.88 -4.23 24.06
CA PHE A 77 11.93 -3.57 22.75
C PHE A 77 11.92 -4.56 21.58
N LYS A 78 12.34 -5.81 21.78
CA LYS A 78 12.69 -6.71 20.65
C LYS A 78 11.48 -7.16 19.83
N ILE A 79 10.45 -7.66 20.50
CA ILE A 79 9.24 -8.20 19.85
C ILE A 79 8.42 -7.11 19.16
N PRO A 80 8.08 -5.97 19.80
CA PRO A 80 7.27 -4.94 19.16
C PRO A 80 8.00 -4.23 18.01
N SER A 81 9.33 -4.11 18.09
CA SER A 81 10.14 -3.53 17.00
C SER A 81 10.10 -4.38 15.74
N ILE A 82 10.20 -5.72 15.86
CA ILE A 82 10.13 -6.61 14.70
C ILE A 82 8.74 -6.52 14.06
N ARG A 83 7.68 -6.53 14.86
CA ARG A 83 6.30 -6.41 14.34
C ARG A 83 6.07 -5.09 13.62
N ALA A 84 6.52 -3.98 14.20
CA ALA A 84 6.43 -2.67 13.57
C ALA A 84 7.29 -2.57 12.29
N ALA A 85 8.51 -3.11 12.31
CA ALA A 85 9.38 -3.14 11.13
C ALA A 85 8.75 -3.91 9.97
N VAL A 86 8.10 -5.04 10.26
CA VAL A 86 7.37 -5.83 9.27
C VAL A 86 6.17 -5.08 8.69
N ALA A 87 5.41 -4.35 9.53
CA ALA A 87 4.30 -3.51 9.06
C ALA A 87 4.80 -2.33 8.20
N CYS A 88 5.86 -1.64 8.65
CA CYS A 88 6.50 -0.56 7.90
C CYS A 88 7.05 -1.04 6.56
N PHE A 89 7.66 -2.23 6.50
CA PHE A 89 8.14 -2.82 5.24
C PHE A 89 6.99 -3.08 4.27
N GLY A 90 5.85 -3.59 4.77
CA GLY A 90 4.64 -3.77 3.98
C GLY A 90 4.14 -2.46 3.37
N LEU A 91 4.07 -1.41 4.19
CA LEU A 91 3.67 -0.06 3.77
C LEU A 91 4.65 0.54 2.76
N LEU A 92 5.95 0.39 3.00
CA LEU A 92 6.98 0.89 2.10
C LEU A 92 6.83 0.27 0.70
N MET A 93 6.58 -1.04 0.61
CA MET A 93 6.36 -1.70 -0.68
C MET A 93 5.12 -1.17 -1.41
N ILE A 94 4.04 -0.85 -0.68
CA ILE A 94 2.84 -0.23 -1.25
C ILE A 94 3.17 1.17 -1.79
N VAL A 95 3.84 2.02 -0.99
CA VAL A 95 4.24 3.37 -1.42
C VAL A 95 5.19 3.34 -2.61
N VAL A 96 6.16 2.41 -2.63
CA VAL A 96 7.06 2.22 -3.77
C VAL A 96 6.28 1.84 -5.03
N PHE A 97 5.29 0.95 -4.91
CA PHE A 97 4.40 0.64 -6.02
C PHE A 97 3.63 1.88 -6.52
N GLU A 98 3.06 2.68 -5.62
CA GLU A 98 2.33 3.91 -5.97
C GLU A 98 3.20 4.92 -6.70
N VAL A 99 4.44 5.12 -6.24
CA VAL A 99 5.41 6.01 -6.88
C VAL A 99 5.81 5.50 -8.26
N LEU A 100 6.12 4.20 -8.39
CA LEU A 100 6.45 3.59 -9.69
C LEU A 100 5.29 3.69 -10.68
N LEU A 101 4.05 3.55 -10.19
CA LEU A 101 2.85 3.72 -10.99
C LEU A 101 2.71 5.18 -11.45
N CYS A 102 2.86 6.16 -10.56
CA CYS A 102 2.82 7.58 -10.91
C CYS A 102 3.87 7.95 -11.97
N TRP A 103 5.11 7.48 -11.80
CA TRP A 103 6.18 7.70 -12.79
C TRP A 103 5.80 7.11 -14.14
N LYS A 104 5.30 5.87 -14.17
CA LYS A 104 4.91 5.20 -15.41
C LYS A 104 3.78 5.94 -16.15
N LEU A 105 2.76 6.42 -15.43
CA LEU A 105 1.67 7.18 -16.03
C LEU A 105 2.13 8.55 -16.51
N ASN A 106 3.02 9.21 -15.78
CA ASN A 106 3.56 10.51 -16.17
C ASN A 106 4.40 10.42 -17.46
N ASP A 107 5.22 9.37 -17.60
CA ASP A 107 5.95 9.09 -18.84
C ASP A 107 5.00 8.86 -20.04
N ALA A 108 3.83 8.26 -19.80
CA ALA A 108 2.83 8.04 -20.84
C ALA A 108 2.14 9.33 -21.31
N ASP A 109 1.92 10.32 -20.43
CA ASP A 109 1.36 11.63 -20.80
C ASP A 109 2.37 12.51 -21.55
N ILE A 110 3.65 12.49 -21.16
CA ILE A 110 4.66 13.44 -21.69
C ILE A 110 5.27 12.93 -23.02
N GLY A 111 4.95 11.70 -23.46
CA GLY A 111 5.38 11.17 -24.76
C GLY A 111 6.89 10.90 -24.89
N PHE A 112 7.65 10.95 -23.79
CA PHE A 112 9.07 10.62 -23.79
C PHE A 112 9.28 9.10 -23.61
N PRO A 113 10.02 8.42 -24.50
CA PRO A 113 10.18 6.96 -24.51
C PRO A 113 11.24 6.46 -23.51
N SER A 114 11.52 7.17 -22.42
CA SER A 114 12.73 6.97 -21.61
C SER A 114 12.61 6.03 -20.41
N LEU A 115 11.43 5.48 -20.10
CA LEU A 115 11.33 4.35 -19.16
C LEU A 115 10.37 3.28 -19.68
N ARG A 116 10.88 2.44 -20.59
CA ARG A 116 10.39 1.07 -20.84
C ARG A 116 10.59 0.17 -19.61
N ALA A 117 10.35 0.67 -18.39
CA ALA A 117 10.12 -0.22 -17.25
C ALA A 117 8.94 -1.12 -17.65
N SER A 118 9.26 -2.41 -17.82
CA SER A 118 8.27 -3.43 -18.11
C SER A 118 7.23 -3.41 -17.00
N TYR A 119 5.97 -3.69 -17.31
CA TYR A 119 4.92 -3.79 -16.29
C TYR A 119 5.36 -4.69 -15.12
N GLY A 120 6.19 -5.72 -15.38
CA GLY A 120 6.78 -6.55 -14.32
C GLY A 120 7.59 -5.79 -13.27
N VAL A 121 8.32 -4.72 -13.63
CA VAL A 121 9.09 -3.91 -12.67
C VAL A 121 8.18 -3.04 -11.82
N VAL A 122 7.14 -2.47 -12.41
CA VAL A 122 6.15 -1.65 -11.69
C VAL A 122 5.41 -2.52 -10.68
N PHE A 123 5.02 -3.74 -11.05
CA PHE A 123 4.31 -4.67 -10.17
C PHE A 123 5.22 -5.48 -9.22
N ALA A 124 6.54 -5.36 -9.32
CA ALA A 124 7.48 -6.12 -8.51
C ALA A 124 7.25 -5.99 -6.98
N PRO A 125 6.98 -4.79 -6.41
CA PRO A 125 6.71 -4.66 -4.98
C PRO A 125 5.48 -5.47 -4.55
N ILE A 126 4.43 -5.51 -5.39
CA ILE A 126 3.21 -6.29 -5.12
C ILE A 126 3.52 -7.78 -5.16
N TRP A 127 4.34 -8.24 -6.09
CA TRP A 127 4.72 -9.66 -6.17
C TRP A 127 5.49 -10.10 -4.93
N VAL A 128 6.39 -9.26 -4.41
CA VAL A 128 7.10 -9.51 -3.16
C VAL A 128 6.13 -9.58 -1.97
N LEU A 129 5.15 -8.67 -1.89
CA LEU A 129 4.11 -8.70 -0.86
C LEU A 129 3.27 -9.98 -0.94
N MET A 130 2.84 -10.37 -2.13
CA MET A 130 2.10 -11.61 -2.36
C MET A 130 2.91 -12.84 -1.93
N ALA A 131 4.19 -12.92 -2.29
CA ALA A 131 5.06 -14.02 -1.86
C ALA A 131 5.18 -14.06 -0.32
N CYS A 132 5.33 -12.91 0.34
CA CYS A 132 5.38 -12.84 1.80
C CYS A 132 4.07 -13.33 2.44
N LEU A 133 2.92 -12.95 1.88
CA LEU A 133 1.61 -13.42 2.34
C LEU A 133 1.44 -14.93 2.17
N CYS A 134 1.90 -15.51 1.05
CA CYS A 134 1.88 -16.96 0.84
C CYS A 134 2.71 -17.70 1.89
N VAL A 135 3.92 -17.21 2.21
CA VAL A 135 4.77 -17.81 3.25
C VAL A 135 4.07 -17.78 4.61
N ARG A 136 3.43 -16.67 4.97
CA ARG A 136 2.66 -16.57 6.22
C ARG A 136 1.45 -17.47 6.25
N ALA A 137 0.72 -17.57 5.14
CA ALA A 137 -0.44 -18.44 5.02
C ALA A 137 -0.06 -19.91 5.29
N CYS A 138 1.08 -20.37 4.77
CA CYS A 138 1.60 -21.72 5.02
C CYS A 138 2.09 -21.97 6.45
N GLN A 139 2.43 -20.93 7.21
CA GLN A 139 2.83 -21.04 8.63
C GLN A 139 1.63 -21.00 9.59
N LEU A 140 0.47 -20.53 9.12
CA LEU A 140 -0.76 -20.37 9.89
C LEU A 140 -1.74 -21.55 9.75
N THR A 141 -1.44 -22.49 8.86
CA THR A 141 -2.12 -23.79 8.68
C THR A 141 -1.45 -24.87 9.50
#